data_AF-A0A849B3L3-F1
#
_entry.id   AF-A0A849B3L3-F1
#
_cell.length_a   1.000
_cell.length_b   1.000
_cell.length_c   1.000
_cell.angle_alpha   90.00
_cell.angle_beta   90.00
_cell.angle_gamma   90.00
#
_symmetry.space_group_name_H-M   'P 1'
#
loop_
_entity.id
_entity.type
_entity.pdbx_description
1 polymer ?
#
loop_
_entity_poly.entity_id
_entity_poly.type
_entity_poly.pdbx_seq_one_letter_code
_entity_poly.pdbx_strand_id
1 'polypeptide(L)'
;MVEVYLNERSSFALESLIQFKKDQGYTTDYVMLCPKTKEPFFNEKPPRERLVEAMKACKIRHRPAYNARHTYATMLLMDGVNPMFVADQLGHSLQMLIKRYTKWIHGDKNKQEIDKLSVARTA
;
A
#
# COMPACT_ATOMS: atom_id res chain seq x y z
N MET A 1 -0.20 -15.16 -9.93
CA MET A 1 -0.50 -13.73 -9.65
C MET A 1 -0.36 -13.54 -8.16
N VAL A 2 0.26 -12.44 -7.72
CA VAL A 2 0.30 -12.10 -6.30
C VAL A 2 -1.09 -11.60 -5.91
N GLU A 3 -1.71 -12.21 -4.92
CA GLU A 3 -2.99 -11.78 -4.39
C GLU A 3 -2.79 -10.53 -3.52
N VAL A 4 -3.52 -9.46 -3.83
CA VAL A 4 -3.45 -8.19 -3.08
C VAL A 4 -4.75 -8.02 -2.32
N TYR A 5 -4.65 -7.86 -1.01
CA TYR A 5 -5.79 -7.67 -0.11
C TYR A 5 -6.00 -6.19 0.14
N LEU A 6 -7.21 -5.72 -0.10
CA LEU A 6 -7.60 -4.33 0.12
C LEU A 6 -8.29 -4.19 1.48
N ASN A 7 -7.91 -3.17 2.25
CA ASN A 7 -8.69 -2.78 3.41
C ASN A 7 -9.95 -2.01 2.98
N GLU A 8 -10.84 -1.75 3.93
CA GLU A 8 -12.11 -1.06 3.69
C GLU A 8 -11.95 0.26 2.90
N ARG A 9 -10.96 1.09 3.27
CA ARG A 9 -10.71 2.37 2.61
C ARG A 9 -10.28 2.19 1.15
N SER A 10 -9.40 1.23 0.88
CA SER A 10 -8.93 0.91 -0.47
C SER A 10 -10.03 0.31 -1.34
N SER A 11 -10.85 -0.57 -0.76
CA SER A 11 -12.02 -1.16 -1.44
C SER A 11 -13.03 -0.08 -1.82
N PHE A 12 -13.38 0.80 -0.88
CA PHE A 12 -14.29 1.92 -1.14
C PHE A 12 -13.76 2.85 -2.24
N ALA A 13 -12.45 3.15 -2.24
CA ALA A 13 -11.84 3.97 -3.29
C ALA A 13 -11.88 3.29 -4.66
N LEU A 14 -11.65 1.98 -4.72
CA LEU A 14 -11.76 1.19 -5.95
C LEU A 14 -13.19 1.19 -6.49
N GLU A 15 -14.18 0.93 -5.63
CA GLU A 15 -15.60 0.95 -6.00
C GLU A 15 -16.02 2.32 -6.53
N SER A 16 -15.60 3.40 -5.86
CA SER A 16 -15.85 4.77 -6.29
C SER A 16 -15.28 5.06 -7.69
N LEU A 17 -14.06 4.57 -7.97
CA LEU A 17 -13.44 4.71 -9.29
C LEU A 17 -14.17 3.90 -10.36
N ILE A 18 -14.61 2.68 -10.03
CA ILE A 18 -15.40 1.84 -10.95
C ILE A 18 -16.75 2.51 -11.26
N GLN A 19 -17.43 3.06 -10.25
CA GLN A 19 -18.70 3.74 -10.44
C GLN A 19 -18.52 5.00 -11.30
N PHE A 20 -17.53 5.84 -10.97
CA PHE A 20 -17.18 7.01 -11.79
C PHE A 20 -16.94 6.63 -13.25
N LYS A 21 -16.26 5.51 -13.52
CA LYS A 21 -16.02 5.04 -14.88
C LYS A 21 -17.32 4.69 -15.62
N LYS A 22 -18.25 4.01 -14.94
CA LYS A 22 -19.57 3.65 -15.49
C LYS A 22 -20.36 4.90 -15.82
N ASP A 23 -20.39 5.88 -14.91
CA ASP A 23 -21.11 7.14 -15.08
C ASP A 23 -20.59 7.96 -16.28
N GLN A 24 -19.30 7.83 -16.58
CA GLN A 24 -18.66 8.46 -17.74
C GLN A 24 -18.75 7.61 -19.03
N GLY A 25 -19.36 6.43 -18.98
CA GLY A 25 -19.53 5.55 -20.14
C GLY A 25 -18.27 4.82 -20.60
N TYR A 26 -17.26 4.64 -19.73
CA TYR A 26 -16.04 3.90 -20.08
C TYR A 26 -16.24 2.38 -20.01
N THR A 27 -15.78 1.64 -21.03
CA THR A 27 -15.97 0.18 -21.17
C THR A 27 -14.70 -0.66 -20.99
N THR A 28 -13.64 -0.08 -20.43
CA THR A 28 -12.30 -0.70 -20.31
C THR A 28 -12.11 -1.42 -18.97
N ASP A 29 -11.27 -2.47 -18.94
CA ASP A 29 -10.89 -3.19 -17.73
C ASP A 29 -9.92 -2.42 -16.82
N TYR A 30 -9.21 -1.42 -17.34
CA TYR A 30 -8.23 -0.65 -16.56
C TYR A 30 -8.92 0.28 -15.56
N VAL A 31 -8.59 0.16 -14.27
CA VAL A 31 -9.20 0.99 -13.20
C VAL A 31 -8.87 2.47 -13.35
N MET A 32 -7.61 2.80 -13.66
CA MET A 32 -7.15 4.19 -13.78
C MET A 32 -6.92 4.55 -15.24
N LEU A 33 -7.51 5.66 -15.67
CA LEU A 33 -7.36 6.22 -17.01
C LEU A 33 -6.68 7.58 -16.94
N CYS A 34 -5.94 7.91 -18.00
CA CYS A 34 -5.35 9.22 -18.18
C CYS A 34 -6.48 10.24 -18.45
N PRO A 35 -6.69 11.26 -17.59
CA PRO A 35 -7.77 12.24 -17.78
C PRO A 35 -7.68 13.04 -19.09
N LYS A 36 -6.49 13.10 -19.72
CA LYS A 36 -6.27 13.84 -20.97
C LYS A 36 -6.64 12.99 -22.19
N THR A 37 -6.21 11.73 -22.23
CA THR A 37 -6.41 10.85 -23.40
C THR A 37 -7.65 9.97 -23.26
N LYS A 38 -8.19 9.82 -22.04
CA LYS A 38 -9.26 8.88 -21.68
C LYS A 38 -8.89 7.41 -21.91
N GLU A 39 -7.61 7.13 -22.11
CA GLU A 39 -7.03 5.81 -22.29
C GLU A 39 -6.25 5.38 -21.05
N PRO A 40 -5.95 4.08 -20.88
CA PRO A 40 -5.06 3.61 -19.83
C PRO A 40 -3.69 4.32 -19.85
N PHE A 41 -3.07 4.45 -18.69
CA PHE A 41 -1.70 4.96 -18.63
C PHE A 41 -0.72 3.99 -19.31
N PHE A 42 0.04 4.48 -20.29
CA PHE A 42 0.97 3.65 -21.06
C PHE A 42 2.26 3.31 -20.31
N ASN A 43 2.69 4.16 -19.38
CA ASN A 43 3.84 3.92 -18.49
C ASN A 43 3.69 4.68 -17.16
N GLU A 44 4.71 4.61 -16.31
CA GLU A 44 4.70 5.14 -14.94
C GLU A 44 4.91 6.65 -14.84
N LYS A 45 5.39 7.31 -15.90
CA LYS A 45 5.71 8.75 -15.87
C LYS A 45 4.46 9.65 -15.76
N PRO A 46 3.44 9.55 -16.64
CA PRO A 46 2.24 10.37 -16.55
C PRO A 46 1.46 10.26 -15.23
N PRO A 47 1.27 9.09 -14.59
CA PRO A 47 0.62 9.02 -13.29
C PRO A 47 1.53 9.59 -12.18
N ARG A 48 2.85 9.40 -12.25
CA ARG A 48 3.80 10.00 -11.29
C ARG A 48 3.77 11.52 -11.33
N GLU A 49 3.78 12.14 -12.52
CA GLU A 49 3.71 13.59 -12.67
C GLU A 49 2.40 14.16 -12.11
N ARG A 50 1.28 13.47 -12.34
CA ARG A 50 -0.01 13.84 -11.75
C ARG A 50 -0.02 13.76 -10.23
N LEU A 51 0.63 12.74 -9.66
CA LEU A 51 0.79 12.67 -8.20
C LEU A 51 1.60 13.86 -7.66
N VAL A 52 2.63 14.30 -8.39
CA VAL A 52 3.42 15.50 -8.05
C VAL A 52 2.55 16.76 -8.10
N GLU A 53 1.74 16.92 -9.14
CA GLU A 53 0.79 18.03 -9.27
C GLU A 53 -0.24 18.03 -8.14
N ALA A 54 -0.82 16.86 -7.81
CA ALA A 54 -1.77 16.70 -6.72
C ALA A 54 -1.15 17.06 -5.36
N MET A 55 0.07 16.59 -5.07
CA MET A 55 0.78 16.98 -3.85
C MET A 55 1.01 18.49 -3.78
N LYS A 56 1.40 19.13 -4.88
CA LYS A 56 1.59 20.58 -4.95
C LYS A 56 0.29 21.32 -4.69
N ALA A 57 -0.82 20.90 -5.30
CA ALA A 57 -2.14 21.49 -5.09
C ALA A 57 -2.61 21.37 -3.63
N CYS A 58 -2.32 20.25 -2.97
CA CYS A 58 -2.61 20.02 -1.56
C CYS A 58 -1.60 20.66 -0.59
N LYS A 59 -0.62 21.44 -1.08
CA LYS A 59 0.47 22.02 -0.27
C LYS A 59 1.31 20.98 0.49
N ILE A 60 1.40 19.76 -0.04
CA ILE A 60 2.20 18.67 0.50
C ILE A 60 3.61 18.76 -0.09
N ARG A 61 4.64 18.72 0.76
CA ARG A 61 6.04 18.64 0.30
C ARG A 61 6.22 17.42 -0.60
N HIS A 62 6.88 17.58 -1.75
CA HIS A 62 7.13 16.51 -2.71
C HIS A 62 7.63 15.21 -2.04
N ARG A 63 7.05 14.07 -2.44
CA ARG A 63 7.49 12.72 -2.10
C ARG A 63 7.50 11.84 -3.36
N PRO A 64 8.60 11.13 -3.66
CA PRO A 64 8.58 10.12 -4.71
C PRO A 64 7.49 9.07 -4.48
N ALA A 65 6.85 8.59 -5.56
CA ALA A 65 5.75 7.63 -5.47
C ALA A 65 6.13 6.34 -4.72
N TYR A 66 7.37 5.88 -4.85
CA TYR A 66 7.85 4.68 -4.15
C TYR A 66 7.83 4.82 -2.62
N ASN A 67 7.78 6.04 -2.08
CA ASN A 67 7.64 6.26 -0.63
C ASN A 67 6.31 5.73 -0.11
N ALA A 68 5.24 5.72 -0.92
CA ALA A 68 3.96 5.12 -0.51
C ALA A 68 4.15 3.65 -0.14
N ARG A 69 4.97 2.91 -0.90
CA ARG A 69 5.34 1.52 -0.60
C ARG A 69 6.12 1.40 0.72
N HIS A 70 7.07 2.29 0.95
CA HIS A 70 7.84 2.30 2.21
C HIS A 70 6.96 2.60 3.42
N THR A 71 6.07 3.59 3.32
CA THR A 71 5.12 3.94 4.37
C THR A 71 4.18 2.79 4.65
N TYR A 72 3.59 2.18 3.62
CA TYR A 72 2.71 1.02 3.78
C TYR A 72 3.40 -0.15 4.49
N ALA A 73 4.59 -0.54 4.04
CA ALA A 73 5.38 -1.60 4.67
C ALA A 73 5.67 -1.31 6.15
N THR A 74 6.07 -0.06 6.45
CA THR A 74 6.43 0.36 7.80
C THR A 74 5.22 0.36 8.72
N MET A 75 4.07 0.88 8.26
CA MET A 75 2.82 0.88 9.03
C MET A 75 2.37 -0.54 9.38
N LEU A 76 2.34 -1.46 8.41
CA LEU A 76 1.95 -2.84 8.69
C LEU A 76 2.87 -3.52 9.71
N LEU A 77 4.18 -3.30 9.61
CA LEU A 77 5.15 -3.88 10.56
C LEU A 77 5.04 -3.23 11.95
N MET A 78 4.81 -1.92 12.02
CA MET A 78 4.52 -1.20 13.27
C MET A 78 3.21 -1.66 13.91
N ASP A 79 2.21 -2.08 13.12
CA ASP A 79 0.94 -2.63 13.62
C ASP A 79 1.02 -4.12 13.95
N GLY A 80 2.12 -4.79 13.61
CA GLY A 80 2.40 -6.18 14.03
C GLY A 80 1.88 -7.22 13.07
N VAL A 81 1.54 -6.78 11.86
CA VAL A 81 1.14 -7.65 10.77
C VAL A 81 2.31 -8.58 10.43
N ASN A 82 1.98 -9.85 10.18
CA ASN A 82 2.94 -10.90 9.86
C ASN A 82 3.88 -10.46 8.71
N PRO A 83 5.21 -10.39 8.92
CA PRO A 83 6.16 -9.98 7.89
C PRO A 83 6.07 -10.81 6.60
N MET A 84 5.68 -12.08 6.67
CA MET A 84 5.48 -12.91 5.47
C MET A 84 4.33 -12.36 4.61
N PHE A 85 3.18 -12.07 5.24
CA PHE A 85 2.06 -11.41 4.57
C PHE A 85 2.45 -10.06 3.97
N VAL A 86 3.22 -9.25 4.71
CA VAL A 86 3.69 -7.94 4.20
C VAL A 86 4.60 -8.12 2.98
N ALA A 87 5.47 -9.13 2.99
CA ALA A 87 6.35 -9.44 1.85
C ALA A 87 5.52 -9.83 0.61
N ASP A 88 4.52 -10.70 0.80
CA ASP A 88 3.60 -11.14 -0.25
C ASP A 88 2.80 -9.96 -0.82
N GLN A 89 2.22 -9.09 0.02
CA GLN A 89 1.50 -7.90 -0.43
C GLN A 89 2.36 -6.93 -1.27
N LEU A 90 3.66 -6.90 -1.02
CA LEU A 90 4.58 -6.02 -1.73
C LEU A 90 5.23 -6.68 -2.95
N GLY A 91 5.04 -7.98 -3.14
CA GLY A 91 5.78 -8.76 -4.14
C GLY A 91 7.28 -8.81 -3.87
N HIS A 92 7.69 -8.79 -2.59
CA HIS A 92 9.08 -8.87 -2.16
C HIS A 92 9.42 -10.25 -1.60
N SER A 93 10.69 -10.65 -1.66
CA SER A 93 11.15 -11.76 -0.82
C SER A 93 11.16 -11.33 0.65
N LEU A 94 10.89 -12.27 1.56
CA LEU A 94 10.96 -12.03 3.00
C LEU A 94 12.34 -11.48 3.41
N GLN A 95 13.42 -12.02 2.83
CA GLN A 95 14.79 -11.55 3.08
C GLN A 95 14.96 -10.07 2.70
N MET A 96 14.40 -9.64 1.57
CA MET A 96 14.45 -8.23 1.15
C MET A 96 13.66 -7.35 2.13
N LEU A 97 12.46 -7.77 2.53
CA LEU A 97 11.62 -7.05 3.47
C LEU A 97 12.35 -6.84 4.81
N ILE A 98 12.87 -7.92 5.40
CA ILE A 98 13.64 -7.88 6.64
C ILE A 98 14.82 -6.93 6.47
N LYS A 99 15.67 -7.10 5.45
CA LYS A 99 16.82 -6.23 5.21
C LYS A 99 16.47 -4.74 5.16
N ARG A 100 15.28 -4.38 4.65
CA ARG A 100 14.83 -2.98 4.53
C ARG A 100 14.09 -2.44 5.75
N TYR A 101 13.33 -3.27 6.46
CA TYR A 101 12.36 -2.80 7.46
C TYR A 101 12.51 -3.42 8.85
N THR A 102 13.54 -4.26 9.10
CA THR A 102 13.79 -4.91 10.41
C THR A 102 13.73 -3.92 11.58
N LYS A 103 14.24 -2.70 11.39
CA LYS A 103 14.24 -1.65 12.42
C LYS A 103 12.84 -1.37 12.98
N TRP A 104 11.80 -1.48 12.16
CA TRP A 104 10.41 -1.19 12.54
C TRP A 104 9.68 -2.36 13.18
N ILE A 105 10.28 -3.56 13.17
CA ILE A 105 9.74 -4.75 13.84
C ILE A 105 10.03 -4.69 15.35
N HIS A 106 11.16 -4.08 15.74
CA HIS A 106 11.73 -4.19 17.10
C HIS A 106 11.40 -3.01 18.03
N GLY A 107 10.81 -1.92 17.51
CA GLY A 107 10.46 -0.75 18.32
C GLY A 107 9.28 -1.05 19.24
N ASP A 108 9.54 -1.25 20.53
CA ASP A 108 8.58 -1.50 21.64
C ASP A 108 7.83 -2.84 21.69
N LYS A 109 7.98 -3.72 20.69
CA LYS A 109 7.23 -4.99 20.64
C LYS A 109 7.79 -6.12 21.47
N ASN A 110 9.04 -6.04 21.91
CA ASN A 110 9.63 -7.09 22.74
C ASN A 110 8.80 -7.33 24.03
N LYS A 111 8.17 -6.28 24.58
CA LYS A 111 7.25 -6.43 25.72
C LYS A 111 5.99 -7.23 25.34
N GLN A 112 5.36 -6.86 24.22
CA GLN A 112 4.19 -7.58 23.69
C GLN A 112 4.50 -9.05 23.35
N GLU A 113 5.72 -9.34 22.86
CA GLU A 113 6.15 -10.72 22.60
C GLU A 113 6.37 -11.52 23.88
N ILE A 114 6.91 -10.91 24.95
CA ILE A 114 6.99 -11.54 26.27
C ILE A 114 5.59 -11.78 26.86
N ASP A 115 4.64 -10.85 26.66
CA ASP A 115 3.26 -11.03 27.14
C ASP A 115 2.58 -12.27 26.55
N LYS A 116 2.93 -12.68 25.31
CA LYS A 116 2.41 -13.91 24.70
C LYS A 116 2.91 -15.18 25.42
N LEU A 117 4.07 -15.13 26.08
CA LEU A 117 4.63 -16.28 26.81
C LEU A 117 3.94 -16.53 28.15
N SER A 118 3.33 -15.50 28.77
CA SER A 118 2.71 -15.61 30.10
C SER A 118 1.30 -16.23 30.06
N VAL A 119 0.58 -16.06 28.95
CA VAL A 119 -0.81 -16.54 28.79
C VAL A 119 -0.89 -18.05 28.53
N ALA A 120 0.19 -18.70 28.10
CA ALA A 120 0.14 -20.07 27.56
C ALA A 120 0.65 -21.18 28.51
N ARG A 121 0.84 -20.92 29.82
CA ARG A 121 1.40 -21.93 30.76
C ARG A 121 0.59 -22.15 32.03
N THR A 122 -0.72 -22.04 31.98
CA THR A 122 -1.60 -22.67 32.98
C THR A 122 -2.29 -23.86 32.32
N ALA A 123 -1.61 -25.01 32.40
CA ALA A 123 -2.20 -26.33 32.25
C ALA A 123 -2.44 -26.90 33.65
#